data_AF-I7K7D0-F1
#
_entry.id   AF-I7K7D0-F1
#
_cell.length_a   1.000
_cell.length_b   1.000
_cell.length_c   1.000
_cell.angle_alpha   90.00
_cell.angle_beta   90.00
_cell.angle_gamma   90.00
#
_symmetry.space_group_name_H-M   'P 1'
#
loop_
_entity.id
_entity.type
_entity.pdbx_description
1 polymer ?
#
loop_
_entity_poly.entity_id
_entity_poly.type
_entity_poly.pdbx_seq_one_letter_code
_entity_poly.pdbx_strand_id
1 'polypeptide(L)'
;MLAWAIEDCDPSIIPIAIKNWLGLSKEERWWLFTMTNAATGHANDKRGWRKAIRYALTENPVEETVKQLNLLDYAIQREIDK
;
A
#
# COMPACT_ATOMS: atom_id res chain seq x y z
N MET A 1 0.71 8.62 5.74
CA MET A 1 0.32 8.51 4.32
C MET A 1 -0.95 7.68 4.14
N LEU A 2 -0.99 6.40 4.55
CA LEU A 2 -2.21 5.59 4.52
C LEU A 2 -3.40 6.30 5.19
N ALA A 3 -3.23 6.75 6.43
CA ALA A 3 -4.29 7.46 7.19
C ALA A 3 -4.84 8.69 6.43
N TRP A 4 -4.00 9.41 5.69
CA TRP A 4 -4.41 10.56 4.88
C TRP A 4 -5.12 10.16 3.58
N ALA A 5 -4.83 8.98 3.02
CA ALA A 5 -5.47 8.47 1.82
C ALA A 5 -6.87 7.90 2.10
N ILE A 6 -7.10 7.35 3.31
CA ILE A 6 -8.37 6.73 3.70
C ILE A 6 -9.24 7.60 4.62
N GLU A 7 -8.81 8.81 4.95
CA GLU A 7 -9.50 9.74 5.88
C GLU A 7 -10.97 9.98 5.50
N ASP A 8 -11.25 10.26 4.23
CA ASP A 8 -12.59 10.52 3.70
C ASP A 8 -13.19 9.26 2.99
N CYS A 9 -12.73 8.06 3.33
CA CYS A 9 -13.20 6.82 2.72
C CYS A 9 -14.35 6.18 3.51
N ASP A 10 -15.15 5.36 2.82
CA ASP A 10 -16.21 4.61 3.47
C ASP A 10 -15.60 3.61 4.48
N PRO A 11 -16.06 3.55 5.74
CA PRO A 11 -15.52 2.62 6.73
C PRO A 11 -15.47 1.15 6.27
N SER A 12 -16.36 0.74 5.36
CA SER A 12 -16.39 -0.62 4.80
C SER A 12 -15.14 -1.00 3.99
N ILE A 13 -14.44 -0.04 3.36
CA ILE A 13 -13.27 -0.33 2.53
C ILE A 13 -11.94 -0.17 3.28
N ILE A 14 -11.96 0.38 4.51
CA ILE A 14 -10.78 0.55 5.36
C ILE A 14 -10.02 -0.78 5.60
N PRO A 15 -10.68 -1.91 5.93
CA PRO A 15 -9.98 -3.18 6.16
C PRO A 15 -9.21 -3.67 4.93
N ILE A 16 -9.77 -3.47 3.74
CA ILE A 16 -9.15 -3.85 2.46
C ILE A 16 -7.91 -2.98 2.22
N ALA A 17 -8.03 -1.65 2.41
CA ALA A 17 -6.92 -0.73 2.24
C ALA A 17 -5.75 -1.05 3.20
N ILE A 18 -6.04 -1.44 4.45
CA ILE A 18 -5.03 -1.85 5.42
C ILE A 18 -4.36 -3.16 5.00
N LYS A 19 -5.14 -4.17 4.59
CA LYS A 19 -4.61 -5.46 4.11
C LYS A 19 -3.65 -5.24 2.93
N ASN A 20 -4.06 -4.44 1.96
CA ASN A 20 -3.28 -4.13 0.76
C ASN A 20 -2.02 -3.32 1.10
N TRP A 21 -2.11 -2.37 2.04
CA TRP A 21 -0.94 -1.61 2.52
C TRP A 21 0.09 -2.48 3.24
N LEU A 22 -0.37 -3.45 4.03
CA LEU A 22 0.50 -4.40 4.72
C LEU A 22 1.18 -5.38 3.76
N GLY A 23 0.56 -5.67 2.61
CA GLY A 23 1.15 -6.50 1.55
C GLY A 23 2.29 -5.84 0.79
N LEU A 24 2.40 -4.51 0.83
CA LEU A 24 3.48 -3.75 0.17
C LEU A 24 4.73 -3.65 1.07
N SER A 25 5.90 -3.83 0.46
CA SER A 25 7.21 -3.53 1.04
C SER A 25 7.39 -2.01 1.30
N LYS A 26 8.44 -1.65 2.03
CA LYS A 26 8.71 -0.23 2.36
C LYS A 26 9.03 0.57 1.09
N GLU A 27 9.71 -0.05 0.15
CA GLU A 27 10.14 0.49 -1.13
C GLU A 27 8.93 0.74 -2.03
N GLU A 28 8.00 -0.22 -2.11
CA GLU A 28 6.76 -0.08 -2.88
C GLU A 28 5.86 1.02 -2.31
N ARG A 29 5.80 1.17 -0.98
CA ARG A 29 5.07 2.29 -0.35
C ARG A 29 5.67 3.64 -0.72
N TRP A 30 7.00 3.75 -0.74
CA TRP A 30 7.68 4.99 -1.14
C TRP A 30 7.55 5.27 -2.63
N TRP A 31 7.58 4.22 -3.45
CA TRP A 31 7.34 4.31 -4.90
C TRP A 31 5.91 4.78 -5.19
N LEU A 32 4.91 4.21 -4.53
CA LEU A 32 3.50 4.61 -4.66
C LEU A 32 3.30 6.08 -4.32
N PHE A 33 3.95 6.56 -3.25
CA PHE A 33 3.97 7.98 -2.90
C PHE A 33 4.62 8.83 -3.97
N THR A 34 5.78 8.44 -4.48
CA THR A 34 6.53 9.22 -5.47
C THR A 34 5.76 9.36 -6.79
N MET A 35 5.11 8.28 -7.23
CA MET A 35 4.26 8.27 -8.43
C MET A 35 3.02 9.16 -8.29
N THR A 36 2.48 9.28 -7.08
CA THR A 36 1.25 10.04 -6.83
C THR A 36 1.51 11.47 -6.38
N ASN A 37 2.62 11.77 -5.70
CA ASN A 37 3.05 13.11 -5.29
C ASN A 37 3.37 14.02 -6.50
N ALA A 38 3.68 13.43 -7.66
CA ALA A 38 3.81 14.16 -8.93
C ALA A 38 2.45 14.64 -9.48
N ALA A 39 1.33 14.03 -9.07
CA ALA A 39 -0.03 14.42 -9.44
C ALA A 39 -0.55 15.51 -8.48
N THR A 40 -0.10 16.74 -8.72
CA THR A 40 -0.66 18.04 -8.29
C THR A 40 -1.68 18.05 -7.14
N GLY A 41 -1.33 18.77 -6.06
CA GLY A 41 -2.23 19.16 -4.96
C GLY A 41 -1.41 19.65 -3.76
N HIS A 42 -1.78 20.77 -3.14
CA HIS A 42 -1.15 21.21 -1.89
C HIS A 42 -1.43 20.19 -0.77
N ALA A 43 -0.66 20.20 0.33
CA ALA A 43 -0.84 19.25 1.44
C ALA A 43 -2.29 19.17 1.99
N ASN A 44 -3.04 20.28 1.88
CA ASN A 44 -4.43 20.40 2.31
C ASN A 44 -5.47 20.11 1.20
N ASP A 45 -5.03 19.87 -0.04
CA ASP A 45 -5.94 19.54 -1.11
C ASP A 45 -6.39 18.08 -0.98
N LYS A 46 -7.71 17.88 -1.02
CA LYS A 46 -8.33 16.55 -0.92
C LYS A 46 -8.31 15.80 -2.26
N ARG A 47 -7.70 16.40 -3.29
CA ARG A 47 -7.59 15.89 -4.66
C ARG A 47 -6.15 15.47 -4.96
N GLY A 48 -5.93 14.78 -6.09
CA GLY A 48 -4.60 14.31 -6.50
C GLY A 48 -4.19 13.03 -5.78
N TRP A 49 -3.00 13.02 -5.18
CA TRP A 49 -2.33 11.83 -4.66
C TRP A 49 -3.17 11.01 -3.66
N ARG A 50 -3.97 11.67 -2.80
CA ARG A 50 -4.83 10.98 -1.82
C ARG A 50 -5.84 10.04 -2.49
N LYS A 51 -6.49 10.51 -3.57
CA LYS A 51 -7.51 9.73 -4.29
C LYS A 51 -6.87 8.59 -5.10
N ALA A 52 -5.71 8.85 -5.69
CA ALA A 52 -4.95 7.84 -6.43
C ALA A 52 -4.49 6.69 -5.51
N ILE A 53 -3.96 7.01 -4.32
CA ILE A 53 -3.56 5.99 -3.34
C ILE A 53 -4.78 5.21 -2.84
N ARG A 54 -5.91 5.87 -2.57
CA ARG A 54 -7.14 5.18 -2.20
C ARG A 54 -7.53 4.15 -3.26
N TYR A 55 -7.64 4.56 -4.53
CA TYR A 55 -7.98 3.62 -5.61
C TYR A 55 -6.98 2.48 -5.74
N ALA A 56 -5.67 2.76 -5.68
CA ALA A 56 -4.63 1.74 -5.75
C ALA A 56 -4.77 0.70 -4.61
N LEU A 57 -5.21 1.12 -3.43
CA LEU A 57 -5.36 0.26 -2.26
C LEU A 57 -6.74 -0.39 -2.15
N THR A 58 -7.78 0.08 -2.85
CA THR A 58 -9.15 -0.43 -2.66
C THR A 58 -9.73 -1.13 -3.88
N GLU A 59 -9.28 -0.81 -5.10
CA GLU A 59 -9.84 -1.39 -6.34
C GLU A 59 -9.09 -2.64 -6.83
N ASN A 60 -7.93 -2.95 -6.25
CA ASN A 60 -7.14 -4.10 -6.69
C ASN A 60 -7.53 -5.35 -5.87
N PRO A 61 -8.08 -6.43 -6.49
CA PRO A 61 -8.22 -7.70 -5.82
C PRO A 61 -6.82 -8.26 -5.55
N VAL A 62 -6.31 -8.09 -4.33
CA VAL A 62 -5.03 -8.67 -3.95
C VAL A 62 -5.24 -10.17 -3.82
N GLU A 63 -4.82 -10.91 -4.86
CA GLU A 63 -4.60 -12.34 -4.74
C GLU A 63 -3.61 -12.57 -3.59
N GLU A 64 -3.98 -13.42 -2.63
CA GLU A 64 -3.25 -13.63 -1.37
C GLU A 64 -1.85 -14.25 -1.53
N THR A 65 -1.38 -14.45 -2.76
CA THR A 65 -0.39 -15.45 -3.12
C THR A 65 1.04 -14.95 -3.20
N VAL A 66 1.30 -13.63 -3.21
CA VAL A 66 2.69 -13.13 -3.30
C VAL A 66 3.05 -12.31 -2.06
N LYS A 67 3.33 -13.01 -0.96
CA LYS A 67 4.18 -12.43 0.09
C LYS A 67 5.55 -12.17 -0.51
N GLN A 68 5.89 -10.92 -0.75
CA GLN A 68 7.25 -10.54 -1.13
C GLN A 68 8.16 -10.81 0.09
N LEU A 69 8.91 -11.90 0.03
CA LEU A 69 9.80 -12.32 1.11
C LEU A 69 11.01 -11.39 1.18
N ASN A 70 11.33 -10.93 2.39
CA ASN A 70 12.55 -10.19 2.64
C ASN A 70 13.73 -11.17 2.54
N LEU A 71 14.95 -10.67 2.29
CA LEU A 71 16.16 -11.51 2.30
C LEU A 71 16.31 -12.33 3.60
N LEU A 72 15.89 -11.76 4.73
CA LEU A 72 15.88 -12.44 6.03
C LEU A 72 14.85 -13.57 6.08
N ASP A 73 13.65 -13.37 5.55
CA ASP A 73 12.61 -14.41 5.52
C ASP A 73 13.03 -15.56 4.60
N TYR A 74 13.70 -15.25 3.49
CA TYR A 74 14.28 -16.24 2.59
C TYR A 74 15.39 -17.06 3.25
N ALA A 75 16.25 -16.40 4.03
CA ALA A 75 17.31 -17.05 4.78
C ALA A 75 16.75 -17.98 5.88
N ILE A 76 15.71 -17.54 6.59
CA ILE A 76 15.01 -18.34 7.60
C ILE A 76 14.32 -19.55 6.95
N GLN A 77 13.63 -19.35 5.82
CA GLN A 77 12.96 -20.44 5.10
C GLN A 77 13.96 -21.51 4.64
N ARG A 78 15.12 -21.11 4.08
CA ARG A 78 16.18 -22.04 3.68
C ARG A 78 16.78 -22.84 4.83
N GLU A 79 16.76 -22.31 6.04
CA GLU A 79 17.29 -23.03 7.21
C GLU A 79 16.26 -23.98 7.81
N ILE A 80 14.96 -23.66 7.70
CA ILE A 80 13.86 -24.55 8.11
C ILE A 80 13.70 -25.74 7.13
N ASP A 81 14.00 -25.55 5.85
CA ASP A 81 13.87 -26.56 4.80
C ASP A 81 15.08 -27.54 4.71
N LYS A 82 16.08 -27.42 5.58
CA LYS A 82 17.22 -28.36 5.71
C LYS A 82 16.93 -29.47 6.70
#